data_AF-A0A5C5Y932-F1
#
_entry.id   AF-A0A5C5Y932-F1
#
_cell.length_a   1.000
_cell.length_b   1.000
_cell.length_c   1.000
_cell.angle_alpha   90.00
_cell.angle_beta   90.00
_cell.angle_gamma   90.00
#
_symmetry.space_group_name_H-M   'P 1'
#
loop_
_entity.id
_entity.type
_entity.pdbx_description
1 polymer ?
#
loop_
_entity_poly.entity_id
_entity_poly.type
_entity_poly.pdbx_seq_one_letter_code
_entity_poly.pdbx_strand_id
1 'polypeptide(L)'
;MTGCQSEPDDSLSTRQTDGQGGDEVVAMADDHSGWWCREHGVPESECPLCDTSLLAEFQAKGDWCDEHNRPDSQCFQCHPENFEAFAARYEAKFGERPPAPTM
;
A
#
# COMPACT_ATOMS: atom_id res chain seq x y z
N MET A 1 -41.65 4.35 39.16
CA MET A 1 -42.08 3.08 38.55
C MET A 1 -42.60 3.44 37.17
N THR A 2 -41.86 3.11 36.09
CA THR A 2 -42.27 3.13 34.66
C THR A 2 -42.83 4.46 34.11
N GLY A 3 -42.29 5.12 33.08
CA GLY A 3 -41.54 4.65 31.92
C GLY A 3 -42.27 5.09 30.64
N CYS A 4 -41.48 5.35 29.59
CA CYS A 4 -41.82 5.54 28.16
C CYS A 4 -42.13 6.95 27.61
N GLN A 5 -41.15 7.43 26.84
CA GLN A 5 -41.16 8.52 25.86
C GLN A 5 -42.23 8.38 24.76
N SER A 6 -42.78 9.52 24.36
CA SER A 6 -43.25 9.90 23.02
C SER A 6 -42.46 11.20 22.72
N GLU A 7 -41.90 11.51 21.55
CA GLU A 7 -42.42 11.47 20.18
C GLU A 7 -41.24 11.44 19.17
N PRO A 8 -41.47 11.08 17.90
CA PRO A 8 -40.53 11.23 16.79
C PRO A 8 -40.74 12.57 16.06
N ASP A 9 -39.69 13.33 15.77
CA ASP A 9 -39.71 14.26 14.63
C ASP A 9 -38.30 14.65 14.15
N ASP A 10 -38.19 14.61 12.83
CA ASP A 10 -37.34 15.38 11.94
C ASP A 10 -35.83 15.52 12.20
N SER A 11 -35.06 14.78 11.39
CA SER A 11 -34.00 15.42 10.60
C SER A 11 -33.68 14.57 9.38
N LEU A 12 -34.43 14.87 8.32
CA LEU A 12 -33.91 15.18 6.98
C LEU A 12 -32.62 14.46 6.55
N SER A 13 -32.82 13.46 5.70
CA SER A 13 -32.33 13.39 4.32
C SER A 13 -30.86 13.69 4.02
N THR A 14 -30.22 12.61 3.57
CA THR A 14 -29.15 12.51 2.58
C THR A 14 -27.81 13.19 2.90
N ARG A 15 -26.81 12.33 3.16
CA ARG A 15 -25.64 12.26 2.30
C ARG A 15 -25.30 10.79 2.06
N GLN A 16 -25.74 10.28 0.91
CA GLN A 16 -24.99 9.25 0.22
C GLN A 16 -23.56 9.77 0.07
N THR A 17 -22.63 9.10 0.73
CA THR A 17 -21.22 9.19 0.37
C THR A 17 -20.91 7.94 -0.43
N ASP A 18 -21.08 8.06 -1.74
CA ASP A 18 -20.28 7.32 -2.70
C ASP A 18 -18.82 7.70 -2.43
N GLY A 19 -18.02 6.72 -2.01
CA GLY A 19 -16.68 6.98 -1.49
C GLY A 19 -15.87 5.71 -1.27
N GLN A 20 -15.42 5.14 -2.39
CA GLN A 20 -14.10 4.57 -2.62
C GLN A 20 -13.39 3.84 -1.45
N GLY A 21 -13.10 2.55 -1.71
CA GLY A 21 -11.89 1.89 -1.22
C GLY A 21 -12.11 1.04 0.02
N GLY A 22 -12.68 -0.15 -0.17
CA GLY A 22 -12.60 -1.22 0.81
C GLY A 22 -11.14 -1.62 1.02
N ASP A 23 -10.52 -0.99 2.00
CA ASP A 23 -9.41 -1.55 2.77
C ASP A 23 -9.98 -2.72 3.58
N GLU A 24 -10.16 -3.86 2.91
CA GLU A 24 -10.41 -5.12 3.58
C GLU A 24 -9.06 -5.80 3.78
N VAL A 25 -8.55 -5.66 5.00
CA VAL A 25 -7.46 -6.43 5.57
C VAL A 25 -7.80 -7.92 5.55
N VAL A 26 -7.63 -8.57 4.39
CA VAL A 26 -7.62 -10.03 4.28
C VAL A 26 -6.18 -10.51 4.27
N ALA A 27 -5.70 -10.90 5.45
CA ALA A 27 -4.49 -11.69 5.55
C ALA A 27 -4.73 -13.04 4.85
N MET A 28 -3.73 -13.45 4.05
CA MET A 28 -3.47 -14.81 3.54
C MET A 28 -4.01 -15.17 2.15
N ALA A 29 -3.33 -14.70 1.11
CA ALA A 29 -2.72 -15.53 0.06
C ALA A 29 -1.70 -14.66 -0.69
N ASP A 30 -0.82 -15.30 -1.43
CA ASP A 30 0.10 -14.69 -2.40
C ASP A 30 -0.70 -14.10 -3.56
N ASP A 31 -1.42 -13.01 -3.29
CA ASP A 31 -2.32 -12.38 -4.22
C ASP A 31 -1.85 -10.94 -4.43
N HIS A 32 -1.29 -10.69 -5.61
CA HIS A 32 -0.85 -9.38 -6.08
C HIS A 32 -2.01 -8.37 -6.30
N SER A 33 -3.15 -8.56 -5.62
CA SER A 33 -4.31 -7.65 -5.69
C SER A 33 -4.24 -6.53 -4.65
N GLY A 34 -3.21 -6.52 -3.79
CA GLY A 34 -2.99 -5.46 -2.80
C GLY A 34 -2.35 -4.20 -3.39
N TRP A 35 -2.27 -3.14 -2.58
CA TRP A 35 -1.49 -1.94 -2.93
C TRP A 35 0.02 -2.11 -2.63
N TRP A 36 0.37 -3.02 -1.72
CA TRP A 36 1.72 -3.17 -1.17
C TRP A 36 2.30 -4.56 -1.41
N CYS A 37 3.52 -4.61 -1.94
CA CYS A 37 4.26 -5.83 -2.14
C CYS A 37 4.98 -6.19 -0.85
N ARG A 38 4.48 -7.20 -0.13
CA ARG A 38 5.06 -7.63 1.15
C ARG A 38 6.43 -8.27 0.97
N GLU A 39 6.69 -8.89 -0.17
CA GLU A 39 7.97 -9.54 -0.46
C GLU A 39 9.06 -8.51 -0.73
N HIS A 40 8.75 -7.50 -1.56
CA HIS A 40 9.73 -6.54 -2.08
C HIS A 40 9.74 -5.19 -1.36
N GLY A 41 8.76 -4.92 -0.49
CA GLY A 41 8.70 -3.71 0.34
C GLY A 41 8.45 -2.42 -0.43
N VAL A 42 7.71 -2.49 -1.54
CA VAL A 42 7.35 -1.37 -2.39
C VAL A 42 5.88 -1.48 -2.82
N PRO A 43 5.23 -0.40 -3.28
CA PRO A 43 3.89 -0.49 -3.85
C PRO A 43 3.87 -1.45 -5.05
N GLU A 44 2.82 -2.26 -5.18
CA GLU A 44 2.72 -3.31 -6.21
C GLU A 44 2.85 -2.73 -7.62
N SER A 45 2.19 -1.59 -7.88
CA SER A 45 2.26 -0.87 -9.16
C SER A 45 3.64 -0.25 -9.46
N GLU A 46 4.52 -0.19 -8.48
CA GLU A 46 5.89 0.32 -8.61
C GLU A 46 6.92 -0.80 -8.46
N CYS A 47 6.50 -2.07 -8.30
CA CYS A 47 7.39 -3.20 -8.07
C CYS A 47 7.78 -3.85 -9.40
N PRO A 48 8.98 -3.62 -9.94
CA PRO A 48 9.38 -4.20 -11.21
C PRO A 48 9.76 -5.69 -11.11
N LEU A 49 9.89 -6.20 -9.89
CA LEU A 49 10.08 -7.63 -9.62
C LEU A 49 8.77 -8.40 -9.78
N CYS A 50 7.62 -7.74 -9.54
CA CYS A 50 6.29 -8.29 -9.81
C CYS A 50 5.78 -7.89 -11.21
N ASP A 51 6.00 -6.63 -11.62
CA ASP A 51 5.67 -6.12 -12.96
C ASP A 51 6.94 -5.86 -13.79
N THR A 52 7.35 -6.90 -14.53
CA THR A 52 8.56 -6.84 -15.36
C THR A 52 8.50 -5.80 -16.49
N SER A 53 7.33 -5.24 -16.81
CA SER A 53 7.18 -4.17 -17.79
C SER A 53 7.90 -2.88 -17.36
N LEU A 54 8.05 -2.69 -16.05
CA LEU A 54 8.70 -1.51 -15.47
C LEU A 54 10.23 -1.57 -15.54
N LEU A 55 10.82 -2.77 -15.68
CA LEU A 55 12.28 -2.97 -15.69
C LEU A 55 12.98 -2.13 -16.76
N ALA A 56 12.40 -2.09 -17.97
CA ALA A 56 12.96 -1.33 -19.08
C ALA A 56 12.97 0.18 -18.79
N GLU A 57 11.96 0.69 -18.09
CA GLU A 57 11.87 2.10 -17.72
C GLU A 57 12.94 2.48 -16.68
N PHE A 58 13.10 1.66 -15.64
CA PHE A 58 14.12 1.89 -14.61
C PHE A 58 15.55 1.80 -15.18
N GLN A 59 15.81 0.80 -16.03
CA GLN A 59 17.08 0.70 -16.75
C GLN A 59 17.33 1.90 -17.67
N ALA A 60 16.33 2.35 -18.42
CA ALA A 60 16.45 3.52 -19.29
C ALA A 60 16.68 4.83 -18.50
N LYS A 61 16.15 4.92 -17.28
CA LYS A 61 16.40 6.04 -16.35
C LYS A 61 17.79 5.98 -15.71
N GLY A 62 18.51 4.87 -15.84
CA GLY A 62 19.78 4.63 -15.15
C GLY A 62 19.63 4.31 -13.67
N ASP A 63 18.41 4.04 -13.21
CA ASP A 63 18.10 3.65 -11.83
C ASP A 63 18.10 2.12 -11.77
N TRP A 64 19.29 1.51 -11.87
CA TRP A 64 19.43 0.06 -11.96
C TRP A 64 20.63 -0.43 -11.15
N CYS A 65 20.38 -1.42 -10.31
CA CYS A 65 21.39 -2.15 -9.55
C CYS A 65 21.63 -3.51 -10.23
N ASP A 66 22.77 -3.67 -10.90
CA ASP A 66 23.15 -4.91 -11.58
C ASP A 66 23.41 -6.09 -10.62
N GLU A 67 23.88 -5.82 -9.40
CA GLU A 67 24.19 -6.86 -8.41
C GLU A 67 22.93 -7.61 -7.97
N HIS A 68 21.81 -6.87 -7.83
CA HIS A 68 20.55 -7.40 -7.31
C HIS A 68 19.40 -7.38 -8.33
N ASN A 69 19.69 -7.02 -9.59
CA ASN A 69 18.75 -7.00 -10.72
C ASN A 69 17.41 -6.31 -10.40
N ARG A 70 17.49 -5.14 -9.77
CA ARG A 70 16.34 -4.32 -9.39
C ARG A 70 16.69 -2.84 -9.50
N PRO A 71 15.70 -1.93 -9.49
CA PRO A 71 16.01 -0.51 -9.51
C PRO A 71 16.84 -0.13 -8.29
N ASP A 72 17.82 0.73 -8.51
CA ASP A 72 18.73 1.17 -7.45
C ASP A 72 17.96 1.88 -6.32
N SER A 73 16.99 2.73 -6.69
CA SER A 73 16.07 3.39 -5.74
C SER A 73 15.21 2.42 -4.94
N GLN A 74 15.10 1.16 -5.37
CA GLN A 74 14.37 0.12 -4.64
C GLN A 74 15.32 -0.91 -4.02
N CYS A 75 16.63 -0.82 -4.24
CA CYS A 75 17.58 -1.84 -3.79
C CYS A 75 17.91 -1.69 -2.31
N PHE A 76 17.12 -2.32 -1.44
CA PHE A 76 17.33 -2.24 0.02
C PHE A 76 18.56 -3.01 0.52
N GLN A 77 19.15 -3.87 -0.31
CA GLN A 77 20.40 -4.56 -0.02
C GLN A 77 21.61 -3.63 -0.13
N CYS A 78 21.63 -2.75 -1.14
CA CYS A 78 22.67 -1.74 -1.31
C CYS A 78 22.36 -0.45 -0.53
N HIS A 79 21.08 -0.06 -0.49
CA HIS A 79 20.57 1.20 0.06
C HIS A 79 19.40 0.94 1.02
N PRO A 80 19.67 0.46 2.25
CA PRO A 80 18.62 0.17 3.22
C PRO A 80 17.81 1.43 3.59
N GLU A 81 18.37 2.63 3.44
CA GLU A 81 17.64 3.89 3.68
C GLU A 81 16.47 4.11 2.70
N ASN A 82 16.53 3.53 1.50
CA ASN A 82 15.46 3.68 0.52
C ASN A 82 14.15 3.06 1.04
N PHE A 83 14.23 2.01 1.86
CA PHE A 83 13.05 1.39 2.46
C PHE A 83 12.29 2.36 3.36
N GLU A 84 12.97 3.24 4.09
CA GLU A 84 12.31 4.18 5.02
C GLU A 84 11.38 5.13 4.27
N ALA A 85 11.73 5.54 3.05
CA ALA A 85 10.88 6.39 2.23
C ALA A 85 9.59 5.67 1.80
N PHE A 86 9.68 4.39 1.42
CA PHE A 86 8.50 3.57 1.09
C PHE A 86 7.69 3.23 2.34
N ALA A 87 8.36 3.00 3.48
CA ALA A 87 7.72 2.76 4.75
C ALA A 87 6.91 3.97 5.23
N ALA A 88 7.46 5.18 5.12
CA ALA A 88 6.73 6.39 5.45
C ALA A 88 5.47 6.58 4.57
N ARG A 89 5.54 6.19 3.27
CA ARG A 89 4.36 6.22 2.37
C ARG A 89 3.30 5.22 2.79
N TYR A 90 3.70 4.02 3.22
CA TYR A 90 2.79 3.01 3.75
C TYR A 90 2.17 3.47 5.08
N GLU A 91 2.97 3.98 6.01
CA GLU A 91 2.52 4.55 7.29
C GLU A 91 1.53 5.69 7.09
N ALA A 92 1.77 6.56 6.10
CA ALA A 92 0.84 7.64 5.77
C ALA A 92 -0.51 7.13 5.26
N LYS A 93 -0.54 5.94 4.63
CA LYS A 93 -1.76 5.36 4.07
C LYS A 93 -2.54 4.51 5.08
N PHE A 94 -1.83 3.68 5.86
CA PHE A 94 -2.44 2.70 6.76
C PHE A 94 -2.35 3.07 8.24
N GLY A 95 -1.54 4.07 8.61
CA GLY A 95 -1.31 4.46 10.00
C GLY A 95 -0.38 3.53 10.79
N GLU A 96 0.19 2.52 10.14
CA GLU A 96 1.12 1.55 10.73
C GLU A 96 2.30 1.29 9.79
N ARG A 97 3.44 0.88 10.35
CA ARG A 97 4.66 0.60 9.58
C ARG A 97 4.50 -0.67 8.75
N PRO A 98 4.96 -0.70 7.47
CA PRO A 98 4.78 -1.90 6.67
C PRO A 98 5.51 -3.10 7.27
N PRO A 99 5.05 -4.31 6.93
CA PRO A 99 5.82 -5.52 7.20
C PRO A 99 7.20 -5.40 6.55
N ALA A 100 8.21 -5.94 7.23
CA ALA A 100 9.55 -6.00 6.68
C ALA A 100 9.55 -6.84 5.39
N PRO A 101 10.26 -6.40 4.33
CA PRO A 101 10.41 -7.18 3.12
C PRO A 101 11.09 -8.51 3.46
N THR A 102 10.64 -9.59 2.83
CA THR A 102 11.13 -10.95 3.08
C THR A 102 12.23 -11.39 2.11
N MET A 103 12.63 -10.50 1.19
CA MET A 103 13.59 -10.73 0.10
C MET A 103 14.95 -10.09 0.36
#